data_AF-A0A535PGA9-F1
#
_entry.id   AF-A0A535PGA9-F1
#
_cell.length_a   1.000
_cell.length_b   1.000
_cell.length_c   1.000
_cell.angle_alpha   90.00
_cell.angle_beta   90.00
_cell.angle_gamma   90.00
#
_symmetry.space_group_name_H-M   'P 1'
#
loop_
_entity.id
_entity.type
_entity.pdbx_description
1 polymer ?
#
loop_
_entity_poly.entity_id
_entity_poly.type
_entity_poly.pdbx_seq_one_letter_code
_entity_poly.pdbx_strand_id
1 'polypeptide(L)'
;MRSEPPEVTRLRRLWDEHIHLPFPDTSADPRSQEVALYASWLGSMVEVALLRGALDPLHADMLKVRRAEGNRELFRAGGELGDPVRSYVARLIVIEDILVSLAVDR
;
A
#
# COMPACT_ATOMS: atom_id res chain seq x y z
N MET A 1 -19.38 18.52 -11.50
CA MET A 1 -18.47 17.59 -10.82
C MET A 1 -17.62 16.92 -11.89
N ARG A 2 -16.29 17.03 -11.87
CA ARG A 2 -15.46 16.09 -12.64
C ARG A 2 -15.62 14.73 -11.98
N SER A 3 -15.89 13.68 -12.75
CA SER A 3 -15.83 12.33 -12.23
C SER A 3 -14.40 12.04 -11.77
N GLU A 4 -14.29 11.44 -10.59
CA GLU A 4 -13.02 10.95 -10.04
C GLU A 4 -12.42 9.90 -11.00
N PRO A 5 -11.10 9.88 -11.23
CA PRO A 5 -10.49 8.88 -12.10
C PRO A 5 -10.84 7.45 -11.64
N PRO A 6 -11.04 6.48 -12.56
CA PRO A 6 -11.38 5.11 -12.20
C PRO A 6 -10.39 4.46 -11.22
N GLU A 7 -9.11 4.76 -11.37
CA GLU A 7 -8.02 4.26 -10.53
C GLU A 7 -8.10 4.81 -9.11
N VAL A 8 -8.45 6.10 -8.95
CA VAL A 8 -8.64 6.74 -7.63
C VAL A 8 -9.89 6.18 -6.95
N THR A 9 -10.98 5.97 -7.70
CA THR A 9 -12.20 5.32 -7.17
C THR A 9 -11.89 3.91 -6.68
N ARG A 10 -11.12 3.14 -7.47
CA ARG A 10 -10.68 1.78 -7.11
C ARG A 10 -9.76 1.80 -5.88
N LEU A 11 -8.82 2.75 -5.82
CA LEU A 11 -7.93 2.92 -4.67
C LEU A 11 -8.73 3.19 -3.40
N ARG A 12 -9.70 4.11 -3.45
CA ARG A 12 -10.55 4.47 -2.31
C ARG A 12 -11.26 3.25 -1.75
N ARG A 13 -11.93 2.48 -2.63
CA ARG A 13 -12.63 1.27 -2.23
C ARG A 13 -11.71 0.25 -1.56
N LEU A 14 -10.56 -0.04 -2.17
CA LEU A 14 -9.63 -1.03 -1.63
C LEU A 14 -8.97 -0.57 -0.34
N TRP A 15 -8.68 0.72 -0.22
CA TRP A 15 -8.16 1.31 1.01
C TRP A 15 -9.17 1.24 2.13
N ASP A 16 -10.44 1.62 1.87
CA ASP A 16 -11.53 1.50 2.84
C ASP A 16 -11.71 0.05 3.29
N GLU A 17 -11.71 -0.91 2.36
CA GLU A 17 -11.75 -2.34 2.72
C GLU A 17 -10.52 -2.76 3.56
N HIS A 18 -9.33 -2.23 3.25
CA HIS A 18 -8.09 -2.56 3.94
C HIS A 18 -8.06 -2.04 5.38
N ILE A 19 -8.41 -0.77 5.63
CA ILE A 19 -8.33 -0.16 6.97
C ILE A 19 -9.32 -0.77 7.97
N HIS A 20 -10.42 -1.34 7.49
CA HIS A 20 -11.40 -2.04 8.34
C HIS A 20 -11.00 -3.50 8.62
N LEU A 21 -9.91 -3.98 8.02
CA LEU A 21 -9.33 -5.29 8.29
C LEU A 21 -8.02 -5.10 9.08
N PRO A 22 -8.07 -5.15 10.42
CA PRO A 22 -6.90 -4.87 11.24
C PRO A 22 -5.74 -5.82 10.90
N PHE A 23 -4.52 -5.33 11.10
CA PHE A 23 -3.32 -6.15 10.95
C PHE A 23 -3.42 -7.36 11.89
N PRO A 24 -3.26 -8.60 11.39
CA PRO A 24 -3.62 -9.79 12.14
C PRO A 24 -2.57 -10.24 13.17
N ASP A 25 -1.51 -9.46 13.39
CA ASP A 25 -0.46 -9.77 14.38
C ASP A 25 -0.10 -8.54 15.23
N THR A 26 0.07 -8.75 16.53
CA THR A 26 0.53 -7.75 17.50
C THR A 26 1.83 -8.16 18.19
N SER A 27 2.50 -9.19 17.68
CA SER A 27 3.74 -9.71 18.24
C SER A 27 4.90 -8.72 18.04
N ALA A 28 5.96 -8.90 18.83
CA ALA A 28 7.23 -8.19 18.64
C ALA A 28 8.12 -8.85 17.56
N ASP A 29 7.56 -9.72 16.71
CA ASP A 29 8.30 -10.35 15.62
C ASP A 29 8.80 -9.27 14.65
N PRO A 30 10.12 -9.20 14.37
CA PRO A 30 10.67 -8.23 13.44
C PRO A 30 10.01 -8.24 12.05
N ARG A 31 9.55 -9.40 11.59
CA ARG A 31 8.87 -9.54 10.29
C ARG A 31 7.50 -8.87 10.30
N SER A 32 6.77 -8.98 11.42
CA SER A 32 5.48 -8.33 11.60
C SER A 32 5.64 -6.81 11.70
N GLN A 33 6.72 -6.35 12.35
CA GLN A 33 7.08 -4.93 12.37
C GLN A 33 7.39 -4.40 10.97
N GLU A 34 8.10 -5.17 10.14
CA GLU A 34 8.39 -4.78 8.75
C GLU A 34 7.10 -4.59 7.93
N VAL A 35 6.15 -5.53 8.04
CA VAL A 35 4.85 -5.41 7.36
C VAL A 35 4.07 -4.19 7.86
N ALA A 36 4.07 -3.94 9.17
CA ALA A 36 3.41 -2.77 9.76
C ALA A 36 4.04 -1.44 9.32
N LEU A 37 5.37 -1.37 9.26
CA LEU A 37 6.10 -0.19 8.77
C LEU A 37 5.77 0.08 7.30
N TYR A 38 5.75 -0.96 6.47
CA TYR A 38 5.39 -0.82 5.07
C TYR A 38 3.92 -0.41 4.89
N ALA A 39 3.00 -0.96 5.67
CA ALA A 39 1.59 -0.56 5.66
C ALA A 39 1.40 0.91 6.04
N SER A 40 2.10 1.38 7.09
CA SER A 40 2.06 2.78 7.51
C SER A 40 2.65 3.73 6.45
N TRP A 41 3.75 3.34 5.84
CA TRP A 41 4.37 4.11 4.77
C TRP A 41 3.44 4.22 3.56
N LEU A 42 2.90 3.10 3.09
CA LEU A 42 1.97 3.06 1.95
C LEU A 42 0.70 3.86 2.25
N GLY A 43 0.16 3.73 3.46
CA GLY A 43 -1.04 4.46 3.89
C GLY A 43 -0.90 5.97 3.79
N SER A 44 0.24 6.53 4.19
CA SER A 44 0.48 7.98 4.05
C SER A 44 0.44 8.45 2.59
N MET A 45 0.91 7.63 1.64
CA MET A 45 0.82 7.93 0.21
C MET A 45 -0.61 7.83 -0.31
N VAL A 46 -1.38 6.82 0.14
CA VAL A 46 -2.79 6.64 -0.23
C VAL A 46 -3.62 7.83 0.23
N GLU A 47 -3.46 8.30 1.46
CA GLU A 47 -4.19 9.45 1.98
C GLU A 47 -3.98 10.71 1.12
N VAL A 48 -2.72 11.01 0.76
CA VAL A 48 -2.40 12.13 -0.13
C VAL A 48 -2.99 11.93 -1.52
N ALA A 49 -2.89 10.70 -2.07
CA ALA A 49 -3.40 10.40 -3.40
C ALA A 49 -4.93 10.51 -3.48
N LEU A 50 -5.66 10.05 -2.46
CA LEU A 50 -7.11 10.16 -2.36
C LEU A 50 -7.58 11.60 -2.14
N LEU A 51 -6.77 12.44 -1.49
CA LEU A 51 -7.07 13.85 -1.28
C LEU A 51 -6.88 14.65 -2.59
N ARG A 52 -5.83 14.35 -3.36
CA ARG A 52 -5.47 15.09 -4.58
C ARG A 52 -6.07 14.52 -5.85
N GLY A 53 -6.48 13.25 -5.83
CA GLY A 53 -6.89 12.51 -7.03
C GLY A 53 -5.72 12.20 -7.98
N ALA A 54 -4.49 12.29 -7.49
CA ALA A 54 -3.24 12.10 -8.23
C ALA A 54 -2.10 11.73 -7.27
N LEU A 55 -1.06 11.09 -7.77
CA LEU A 55 0.13 10.75 -6.99
C LEU A 55 1.07 11.97 -6.88
N ASP A 56 1.54 12.25 -5.66
CA ASP A 56 2.55 13.28 -5.44
C ASP A 56 3.90 12.90 -6.11
N PRO A 57 4.63 13.83 -6.77
CA PRO A 57 5.90 13.53 -7.43
C PRO A 57 6.94 12.87 -6.52
N LEU A 58 7.05 13.30 -5.26
CA LEU A 58 7.98 12.72 -4.30
C LEU A 58 7.58 11.27 -3.98
N HIS A 59 6.28 11.02 -3.77
CA HIS A 59 5.77 9.67 -3.56
C HIS A 59 5.98 8.78 -4.78
N ALA A 60 5.87 9.32 -6.00
CA ALA A 60 6.17 8.59 -7.23
C ALA A 60 7.63 8.14 -7.28
N ASP A 61 8.58 8.99 -6.90
CA ASP A 61 10.00 8.63 -6.87
C ASP A 61 10.32 7.63 -5.75
N MET A 62 9.71 7.79 -4.58
CA MET A 62 9.84 6.82 -3.48
C MET A 62 9.32 5.43 -3.89
N LEU A 63 8.17 5.35 -4.57
CA LEU A 63 7.62 4.09 -5.09
C LEU A 63 8.54 3.45 -6.13
N LYS A 64 9.15 4.23 -7.02
CA LYS A 64 10.13 3.71 -7.99
C LYS A 64 11.32 3.07 -7.28
N VAL A 65 11.90 3.75 -6.29
CA VAL A 65 13.03 3.21 -5.50
C VAL A 65 12.60 1.93 -4.80
N ARG A 66 11.44 1.94 -4.12
CA ARG A 66 10.94 0.78 -3.40
C ARG A 66 10.73 -0.43 -4.31
N ARG A 67 10.15 -0.23 -5.50
CA ARG A 67 9.96 -1.32 -6.47
C ARG A 67 11.27 -1.88 -7.01
N ALA A 68 12.30 -1.04 -7.13
CA ALA A 68 13.63 -1.48 -7.55
C ALA A 68 14.33 -2.36 -6.49
N GLU A 69 14.08 -2.13 -5.20
CA GLU A 69 14.57 -2.98 -4.10
C GLU A 69 13.89 -4.37 -4.10
N GLY A 70 12.66 -4.43 -4.60
CA GLY A 70 11.85 -5.65 -4.68
C GLY A 70 11.23 -6.02 -3.33
N ASN A 71 9.93 -6.30 -3.33
CA ASN A 71 9.14 -6.61 -2.12
C ASN A 71 9.46 -7.99 -1.48
N ARG A 72 10.70 -8.48 -1.61
CA ARG A 72 11.12 -9.84 -1.23
C ARG A 72 10.91 -10.11 0.26
N GLU A 73 11.32 -9.19 1.12
CA GLU A 73 11.19 -9.34 2.57
C GLU A 73 9.72 -9.31 3.01
N LEU A 74 8.86 -8.51 2.38
CA LEU A 74 7.41 -8.54 2.61
C LEU A 74 6.77 -9.86 2.20
N PHE A 75 7.13 -10.39 1.04
CA PHE A 75 6.65 -11.70 0.60
C PHE A 75 7.11 -12.82 1.52
N ARG A 76 8.37 -12.75 1.98
CA ARG A 76 8.94 -13.68 2.93
C ARG A 76 8.20 -13.62 4.27
N ALA A 77 7.99 -12.41 4.82
CA ALA A 77 7.23 -12.19 6.06
C ALA A 77 5.81 -12.76 5.95
N GLY A 78 5.10 -12.48 4.85
CA GLY A 78 3.78 -13.07 4.59
C GLY A 78 3.80 -14.59 4.48
N GLY A 79 4.88 -15.17 3.93
CA GLY A 79 5.05 -16.60 3.83
C GLY A 79 5.30 -17.28 5.18
N GLU A 80 6.15 -16.69 6.01
CA GLU A 80 6.61 -17.27 7.27
C GLU A 80 5.63 -17.03 8.44
N LEU A 81 4.84 -15.96 8.40
CA LEU A 81 3.85 -15.62 9.45
C LEU A 81 2.45 -16.21 9.20
N GLY A 82 2.24 -16.85 8.04
CA GLY A 82 1.02 -17.57 7.70
C GLY A 82 -0.06 -16.75 6.98
N ASP A 83 -1.18 -17.40 6.71
CA ASP A 83 -2.17 -16.93 5.73
C ASP A 83 -2.88 -15.60 6.04
N PRO A 84 -3.18 -15.24 7.29
CA PRO A 84 -3.73 -13.92 7.60
C PRO A 84 -2.78 -12.79 7.20
N VAL A 85 -1.49 -12.91 7.56
CA VAL A 85 -0.47 -11.92 7.20
C VAL A 85 -0.18 -11.93 5.70
N ARG A 86 -0.12 -13.12 5.08
CA ARG A 86 0.01 -13.26 3.62
C ARG A 86 -1.07 -12.49 2.86
N SER A 87 -2.32 -12.65 3.30
CA SER A 87 -3.48 -11.96 2.70
C SER A 87 -3.41 -10.45 2.92
N TYR A 88 -2.94 -10.01 4.09
CA TYR A 88 -2.71 -8.61 4.39
C TYR A 88 -1.66 -7.98 3.47
N VAL A 89 -0.49 -8.63 3.33
CA VAL A 89 0.59 -8.22 2.43
C VAL A 89 0.13 -8.18 0.97
N ALA A 90 -0.62 -9.19 0.52
CA ALA A 90 -1.16 -9.21 -0.84
C ALA A 90 -2.06 -8.00 -1.14
N ARG A 91 -2.91 -7.57 -0.18
CA ARG A 91 -3.73 -6.36 -0.33
C ARG A 91 -2.86 -5.10 -0.46
N LEU A 92 -1.81 -4.98 0.34
CA LEU A 92 -0.90 -3.83 0.25
C LEU A 92 -0.20 -3.75 -1.10
N ILE A 93 0.25 -4.87 -1.67
CA ILE A 93 0.89 -4.90 -2.99
C ILE A 93 -0.09 -4.43 -4.08
N VAL A 94 -1.36 -4.87 -4.02
CA VAL A 94 -2.39 -4.41 -4.96
C VAL A 94 -2.63 -2.91 -4.83
N ILE A 95 -2.63 -2.37 -3.61
CA ILE A 95 -2.74 -0.93 -3.36
C ILE A 95 -1.53 -0.18 -3.94
N GLU A 96 -0.31 -0.68 -3.75
CA GLU A 96 0.92 -0.13 -4.34
C GLU A 96 0.85 -0.11 -5.87
N ASP A 97 0.41 -1.19 -6.50
CA ASP A 97 0.26 -1.27 -7.96
C ASP A 97 -0.73 -0.23 -8.49
N ILE A 98 -1.81 0.03 -7.76
CA ILE A 98 -2.76 1.09 -8.15
C ILE A 98 -2.13 2.47 -7.99
N LEU A 99 -1.44 2.74 -6.88
CA LEU A 99 -0.75 4.02 -6.65
C LEU A 99 0.22 4.33 -7.78
N VAL A 100 1.03 3.36 -8.20
CA VAL A 100 2.00 3.53 -9.30
C VAL A 100 1.33 3.78 -10.65
N SER A 101 0.07 3.35 -10.81
CA SER A 101 -0.70 3.60 -12.04
C SER A 101 -1.39 4.97 -12.08
N LEU A 102 -1.44 5.70 -10.97
CA LEU A 102 -2.05 7.02 -10.93
C LEU A 102 -1.26 8.03 -11.75
N ALA A 103 -1.98 9.03 -12.27
CA ALA A 103 -1.35 10.22 -12.82
C ALA A 103 -0.54 10.93 -11.73
N VAL A 104 0.65 11.42 -12.08
CA VAL A 104 1.49 12.22 -11.19
C VAL A 104 1.06 13.69 -11.29
N ASP A 105 0.84 14.31 -10.14
CA ASP A 105 0.51 15.73 -10.04
C ASP A 105 1.68 16.59 -10.56
N ARG A 106 1.39 17.71 -11.24
CA ARG A 106 2.41 18.51 -11.93
C ARG A 106 2.99 19.62 -11.07
#